data_AF-A0A8S2A510-F1
#
_entry.id   AF-A0A8S2A510-F1
#
_cell.length_a   1.000
_cell.length_b   1.000
_cell.length_c   1.000
_cell.angle_alpha   90.00
_cell.angle_beta   90.00
_cell.angle_gamma   90.00
#
_symmetry.space_group_name_H-M   'P 1'
#
loop_
_entity.id
_entity.type
_entity.pdbx_description
1 polymer ?
#
loop_
_entity_poly.entity_id
_entity_poly.type
_entity_poly.pdbx_seq_one_letter_code
_entity_poly.pdbx_strand_id
1 'polypeptide(L)'
;MADILRWMLESGKLTDEQCLSMLRGLDFDKEAKVTNEEEEEVDNRKPLLQLLDMRKLPNEEKKRIFCQYEELGVEEEDMDYIRQIANTQGFDFNPDVRIPRLKGYSPFYFGGNEEQPPTEMVLYGRLGIHWFNFEQKRKLEFIRIPKLNTEHPFSVSYFITVEVKDVDAAAADSLTLQTLVRRPSFPELKLLMERCRIKPAEILDHSFKCFCLGLRPKFYRGCMPTFLSEPPEEADNDDDGLRFYEVQAKDIDNNDWLLLYTEFALFQVCKAGSHSFDGDEEDTCGNPRNSY
;
A
#
# COMPACT_ATOMS: atom_id res chain seq x y z
N MET A 1 7.60 -13.88 25.85
CA MET A 1 7.48 -12.88 26.93
C MET A 1 6.97 -13.49 28.22
N ALA A 2 5.87 -14.25 28.21
CA ALA A 2 5.34 -14.90 29.42
C ALA A 2 6.36 -15.83 30.12
N ASP A 3 7.13 -16.60 29.37
CA ASP A 3 8.14 -17.52 29.95
C ASP A 3 9.33 -16.78 30.59
N ILE A 4 9.66 -15.60 30.07
CA ILE A 4 10.73 -14.74 30.60
C ILE A 4 10.27 -14.09 31.91
N LEU A 5 9.02 -13.60 31.96
CA LEU A 5 8.44 -13.02 33.18
C LEU A 5 8.27 -14.07 34.29
N ARG A 6 7.86 -15.30 33.93
CA ARG A 6 7.77 -16.41 34.88
C ARG A 6 9.14 -16.77 35.46
N TRP A 7 10.18 -16.85 34.62
CA TRP A 7 11.55 -17.07 35.09
C TRP A 7 12.08 -15.93 36.00
N MET A 8 11.70 -14.68 35.73
CA MET A 8 12.10 -13.53 36.55
C MET A 8 11.40 -13.50 37.93
N LEU A 9 10.15 -13.96 38.02
CA LEU A 9 9.43 -14.17 39.28
C LEU A 9 10.02 -15.32 40.10
N GLU A 10 10.27 -16.46 39.45
CA GLU A 10 10.83 -17.65 40.09
C GLU A 10 12.27 -17.44 40.58
N SER A 11 13.05 -16.59 39.89
CA SER A 11 14.42 -16.23 40.29
C SER A 11 14.49 -15.13 41.36
N GLY A 12 13.34 -14.60 41.83
CA GLY A 12 13.27 -13.52 42.82
C GLY A 12 13.82 -12.17 42.34
N LYS A 13 14.12 -12.06 41.04
CA LYS A 13 14.59 -10.81 40.41
C LYS A 13 13.48 -9.81 40.15
N LEU A 14 12.24 -10.29 40.15
CA LEU A 14 11.03 -9.49 40.04
C LEU A 14 10.09 -9.90 41.18
N THR A 15 9.58 -8.92 41.92
CA THR A 15 8.57 -9.18 42.96
C THR A 15 7.18 -9.18 42.35
N ASP A 16 6.24 -9.90 42.98
CA ASP A 16 4.83 -9.92 42.55
C ASP A 16 4.25 -8.50 42.45
N GLU A 17 4.63 -7.59 43.34
CA GLU A 17 4.21 -6.18 43.32
C GLU A 17 4.79 -5.39 42.13
N GLN A 18 6.04 -5.65 41.73
CA GLN A 18 6.63 -5.04 40.54
C GLN A 18 5.99 -5.55 39.24
N CYS A 19 5.66 -6.84 39.20
CA CYS A 19 4.96 -7.44 38.06
C CYS A 19 3.53 -6.88 37.96
N LEU A 20 2.84 -6.71 39.09
CA LEU A 20 1.53 -6.05 39.16
C LEU A 20 1.61 -4.55 38.83
N SER A 21 2.67 -3.84 39.21
CA SER A 21 2.88 -2.43 38.86
C SER A 21 3.10 -2.25 37.36
N MET A 22 3.80 -3.17 36.69
CA MET A 22 3.99 -3.14 35.23
C MET A 22 2.69 -3.44 34.48
N LEU A 23 1.83 -4.31 35.04
CA LEU A 23 0.49 -4.56 34.51
C LEU A 23 -0.47 -3.39 34.77
N ARG A 24 -0.39 -2.74 35.94
CA ARG A 24 -1.18 -1.54 36.26
C ARG A 24 -0.77 -0.31 35.45
N GLY A 25 0.49 -0.22 35.00
CA GLY A 25 0.92 0.81 34.04
C GLY A 25 0.34 0.66 32.63
N LEU A 26 -0.40 -0.43 32.36
CA LEU A 26 -1.11 -0.68 31.10
C LEU A 26 -2.64 -0.52 31.22
N ASP A 27 -3.17 -0.24 32.41
CA ASP A 27 -4.56 0.14 32.59
C ASP A 27 -4.67 1.67 32.70
N PHE A 28 -5.30 2.26 31.68
CA PHE A 28 -5.70 3.66 31.68
C PHE A 28 -6.54 3.99 32.93
N ASP A 29 -6.28 5.16 33.51
CA ASP A 29 -7.01 5.73 34.64
C ASP A 29 -8.53 5.53 34.51
N LYS A 30 -9.10 4.71 35.40
CA LYS A 30 -10.54 4.67 35.69
C LYS A 30 -10.76 4.89 37.17
N GLU A 31 -10.89 6.16 37.55
CA GLU A 31 -11.75 6.55 38.67
C GLU A 31 -12.54 7.81 38.29
N ALA A 32 -13.82 7.66 37.95
CA ALA A 32 -14.90 8.53 38.47
C ALA A 32 -16.29 8.05 38.03
N LYS A 33 -17.14 7.82 39.05
CA LYS A 33 -18.59 8.04 39.14
C LYS A 33 -19.52 7.54 38.02
N VAL A 34 -20.35 6.58 38.45
CA VAL A 34 -21.67 6.24 37.90
C VAL A 34 -22.51 7.50 37.64
N THR A 35 -22.68 7.83 36.38
CA THR A 35 -23.86 8.50 35.81
C THR A 35 -24.11 7.87 34.45
N ASN A 36 -25.37 7.65 34.09
CA ASN A 36 -25.80 6.96 32.87
C ASN A 36 -25.06 7.51 31.63
N GLU A 37 -24.13 6.73 31.08
CA GLU A 37 -23.42 7.03 29.84
C GLU A 37 -23.96 6.06 28.78
N GLU A 38 -24.58 6.64 27.75
CA GLU A 38 -24.67 6.01 26.44
C GLU A 38 -23.26 5.50 26.11
N GLU A 39 -23.12 4.21 25.74
CA GLU A 39 -21.84 3.67 25.31
C GLU A 39 -21.31 4.57 24.18
N GLU A 40 -20.34 5.44 24.49
CA GLU A 40 -19.58 6.15 23.47
C GLU A 40 -18.84 5.08 22.68
N GLU A 41 -19.50 4.62 21.61
CA GLU A 41 -18.93 3.72 20.62
C GLU A 41 -17.60 4.35 20.17
N VAL A 42 -16.48 3.69 20.45
CA VAL A 42 -15.14 4.25 20.23
C VAL A 42 -14.85 4.25 18.73
N ASP A 43 -14.51 5.41 18.16
CA ASP A 43 -14.04 5.49 16.77
C ASP A 43 -12.64 4.85 16.65
N ASN A 44 -12.61 3.63 16.12
CA ASN A 44 -11.38 2.86 15.96
C ASN A 44 -10.59 3.21 14.69
N ARG A 45 -11.01 4.23 13.92
CA ARG A 45 -10.30 4.64 12.71
C ARG A 45 -8.96 5.26 13.05
N LYS A 46 -7.94 4.74 12.39
CA LYS A 46 -6.54 5.13 12.61
C LYS A 46 -6.11 6.21 11.63
N PRO A 47 -5.22 7.14 12.03
CA PRO A 47 -4.58 8.05 11.10
C PRO A 47 -3.88 7.30 9.96
N LEU A 48 -3.79 7.94 8.78
CA LEU A 48 -3.21 7.33 7.58
C LEU A 48 -1.83 6.70 7.84
N LEU A 49 -0.94 7.42 8.53
CA LEU A 49 0.41 6.94 8.81
C LEU A 49 0.41 5.66 9.64
N GLN A 50 -0.48 5.57 10.64
CA GLN A 50 -0.63 4.38 11.47
C GLN A 50 -1.13 3.18 10.65
N LEU A 51 -2.09 3.38 9.74
CA LEU A 51 -2.52 2.31 8.84
C LEU A 51 -1.40 1.82 7.92
N LEU A 52 -0.59 2.77 7.41
CA LEU A 52 0.55 2.46 6.58
C LEU A 52 1.63 1.69 7.33
N ASP A 53 1.82 1.93 8.62
CA ASP A 53 2.76 1.20 9.48
C ASP A 53 2.25 -0.17 9.91
N MET A 54 0.93 -0.32 10.13
CA MET A 54 0.32 -1.62 10.45
C MET A 54 0.54 -2.68 9.35
N ARG A 55 0.85 -2.26 8.13
CA ARG A 55 1.26 -3.17 7.04
C ARG A 55 2.56 -3.90 7.34
N LYS A 56 3.44 -3.34 8.18
CA LYS A 56 4.73 -3.93 8.55
C LYS A 56 4.60 -4.98 9.65
N LEU A 57 3.43 -5.11 10.27
CA LEU A 57 3.21 -6.08 11.34
C LEU A 57 3.37 -7.52 10.81
N PRO A 58 3.93 -8.43 11.64
CA PRO A 58 3.97 -9.85 11.34
C PRO A 58 2.58 -10.40 11.06
N ASN A 59 2.49 -11.44 10.23
CA ASN A 59 1.19 -12.04 9.87
C ASN A 59 0.39 -12.52 11.10
N GLU A 60 1.07 -13.01 12.14
CA GLU A 60 0.40 -13.43 13.38
C GLU A 60 -0.23 -12.26 14.15
N GLU A 61 0.40 -11.10 14.14
CA GLU A 61 -0.15 -9.90 14.77
C GLU A 61 -1.30 -9.32 13.94
N LYS A 62 -1.18 -9.33 12.61
CA LYS A 62 -2.29 -8.98 11.70
C LYS A 62 -3.50 -9.89 11.92
N LYS A 63 -3.29 -11.20 12.09
CA LYS A 63 -4.37 -12.16 12.41
C LYS A 63 -5.01 -11.83 13.75
N ARG A 64 -4.24 -11.57 14.80
CA ARG A 64 -4.78 -11.19 16.12
C ARG A 64 -5.65 -9.95 16.05
N ILE A 65 -5.17 -8.91 15.38
CA ILE A 65 -5.94 -7.68 15.14
C ILE A 65 -7.21 -8.01 14.36
N PHE A 66 -7.10 -8.80 13.29
CA PHE A 66 -8.28 -9.19 12.50
C PHE A 66 -9.33 -9.93 13.35
N CYS A 67 -8.92 -10.90 14.17
CA CYS A 67 -9.82 -11.62 15.07
C CYS A 67 -10.47 -10.69 16.12
N GLN A 68 -9.73 -9.71 16.66
CA GLN A 68 -10.32 -8.72 17.57
C GLN A 68 -11.44 -7.92 16.90
N TYR A 69 -11.27 -7.54 15.62
CA TYR A 69 -12.32 -6.83 14.89
C TYR A 69 -13.52 -7.72 14.57
N GLU A 70 -13.33 -9.04 14.37
CA GLU A 70 -14.44 -9.99 14.22
C GLU A 70 -15.20 -10.18 15.55
N GLU A 71 -14.49 -10.19 16.69
CA GLU A 71 -15.07 -10.32 18.03
C GLU A 71 -15.87 -9.07 18.46
N LEU A 72 -15.54 -7.89 17.94
CA LEU A 72 -16.27 -6.63 18.18
C LEU A 72 -17.66 -6.59 17.51
N GLY A 73 -18.00 -7.59 16.69
CA GLY A 73 -19.32 -7.72 16.07
C GLY A 73 -19.45 -7.02 14.72
N VAL A 74 -20.63 -7.13 14.10
CA VAL A 74 -20.97 -6.50 12.82
C VAL A 74 -21.64 -5.15 13.10
N GLU A 75 -20.98 -4.06 12.71
CA GLU A 75 -21.63 -2.74 12.70
C GLU A 75 -22.82 -2.74 11.73
N GLU A 76 -23.89 -2.03 12.09
CA GLU A 76 -25.01 -1.83 11.18
C GLU A 76 -24.52 -1.12 9.90
N GLU A 77 -24.72 -1.75 8.75
CA GLU A 77 -24.26 -1.20 7.48
C GLU A 77 -25.06 0.06 7.12
N ASP A 78 -24.36 1.18 6.93
CA ASP A 78 -24.97 2.37 6.34
C ASP A 78 -25.21 2.11 4.84
N MET A 79 -26.47 1.98 4.45
CA MET A 79 -26.86 1.72 3.06
C MET A 79 -26.44 2.85 2.10
N ASP A 80 -26.32 4.09 2.58
CA ASP A 80 -25.82 5.21 1.79
C ASP A 80 -24.33 5.08 1.54
N TYR A 81 -23.57 4.59 2.53
CA TYR A 81 -22.15 4.26 2.38
C TYR A 81 -21.94 3.15 1.36
N ILE A 82 -22.68 2.03 1.48
CA ILE A 82 -22.60 0.90 0.54
C ILE A 82 -22.97 1.35 -0.88
N ARG A 83 -24.04 2.14 -1.02
CA ARG A 83 -24.45 2.71 -2.31
C ARG A 83 -23.37 3.59 -2.93
N GLN A 84 -22.70 4.41 -2.11
CA GLN A 84 -21.62 5.28 -2.59
C GLN A 84 -20.38 4.50 -3.00
N ILE A 85 -20.01 3.41 -2.31
CA ILE A 85 -18.96 2.50 -2.79
C ILE A 85 -19.32 1.97 -4.18
N ALA A 86 -20.54 1.48 -4.36
CA ALA A 86 -20.98 0.91 -5.63
C ALA A 86 -20.94 1.95 -6.77
N ASN A 87 -21.45 3.15 -6.52
CA ASN A 87 -21.57 4.20 -7.53
C ASN A 87 -20.26 4.92 -7.82
N THR A 88 -19.37 5.06 -6.84
CA THR A 88 -18.12 5.80 -7.01
C THR A 88 -16.92 4.90 -7.13
N GLN A 89 -17.13 3.58 -6.99
CA GLN A 89 -16.10 2.57 -6.89
C GLN A 89 -15.12 2.84 -5.73
N GLY A 90 -15.61 3.44 -4.65
CA GLY A 90 -14.83 3.75 -3.45
C GLY A 90 -13.99 5.03 -3.52
N PHE A 91 -14.10 5.85 -4.58
CA PHE A 91 -13.35 7.11 -4.71
C PHE A 91 -14.03 8.30 -4.05
N ASP A 92 -15.37 8.35 -4.05
CA ASP A 92 -16.13 9.52 -3.62
C ASP A 92 -17.13 9.17 -2.51
N PHE A 93 -17.10 9.97 -1.45
CA PHE A 93 -17.97 9.85 -0.27
C PHE A 93 -18.50 11.25 0.07
N ASN A 94 -19.78 11.34 0.38
CA ASN A 94 -20.41 12.53 0.91
C ASN A 94 -19.89 12.79 2.33
N PRO A 95 -19.67 14.05 2.73
CA PRO A 95 -19.17 14.37 4.07
C PRO A 95 -20.02 13.80 5.21
N ASP A 96 -21.33 13.71 5.00
CA ASP A 96 -22.29 13.29 6.02
C ASP A 96 -22.51 11.76 6.06
N VAL A 97 -21.86 10.99 5.19
CA VAL A 97 -22.04 9.53 5.17
C VAL A 97 -21.37 8.89 6.39
N ARG A 98 -22.06 7.97 7.07
CA ARG A 98 -21.45 7.23 8.19
C ARG A 98 -20.51 6.17 7.63
N ILE A 99 -19.21 6.41 7.77
CA ILE A 99 -18.19 5.43 7.42
C ILE A 99 -18.09 4.40 8.55
N PRO A 100 -18.12 3.09 8.24
CA PRO A 100 -17.92 2.04 9.24
C PRO A 100 -16.60 2.22 10.00
N ARG A 101 -16.61 2.02 11.32
CA ARG A 101 -15.45 2.26 12.20
C ARG A 101 -14.55 1.02 12.25
N LEU A 102 -15.14 -0.17 12.19
CA LEU A 102 -14.41 -1.44 12.19
C LEU A 102 -13.77 -1.77 10.82
N LYS A 103 -14.55 -1.71 9.74
CA LYS A 103 -14.08 -2.16 8.42
C LYS A 103 -14.70 -1.34 7.29
N GLY A 104 -13.88 -0.57 6.60
CA GLY A 104 -14.33 0.29 5.50
C GLY A 104 -13.20 1.06 4.84
N TYR A 105 -13.57 1.94 3.91
CA TYR A 105 -12.71 2.88 3.21
C TYR A 105 -12.86 4.26 3.84
N SER A 106 -11.79 4.77 4.43
CA SER A 106 -11.78 6.12 4.99
C SER A 106 -11.13 7.09 4.02
N PRO A 107 -11.71 8.29 3.83
CA PRO A 107 -11.11 9.36 3.04
C PRO A 107 -10.10 10.17 3.85
N PHE A 108 -9.03 10.55 3.19
CA PHE A 108 -7.97 11.43 3.64
C PHE A 108 -7.82 12.55 2.61
N TYR A 109 -7.89 13.80 3.05
CA TYR A 109 -7.87 14.98 2.18
C TYR A 109 -6.59 15.78 2.42
N PHE A 110 -6.02 16.32 1.34
CA PHE A 110 -4.76 17.08 1.37
C PHE A 110 -4.99 18.46 0.74
N GLY A 111 -4.50 19.52 1.39
CA GLY A 111 -4.58 20.89 0.86
C GLY A 111 -5.10 21.98 1.80
N GLY A 112 -5.34 21.68 3.08
CA GLY A 112 -5.75 22.68 4.09
C GLY A 112 -4.61 23.17 4.99
N ASN A 113 -3.74 22.27 5.47
CA ASN A 113 -2.83 22.54 6.60
C ASN A 113 -1.42 21.94 6.41
N GLU A 114 -0.78 22.11 5.24
CA GLU A 114 0.55 21.56 4.91
C GLU A 114 0.67 20.02 4.94
N GLU A 115 -0.39 19.29 5.31
CA GLU A 115 -0.41 17.83 5.31
C GLU A 115 -0.28 17.32 3.87
N GLN A 116 0.91 16.83 3.55
CA GLN A 116 1.23 16.28 2.25
C GLN A 116 0.87 14.79 2.20
N PRO A 117 0.43 14.29 1.04
CA PRO A 117 0.30 12.85 0.83
C PRO A 117 1.65 12.17 1.10
N PRO A 118 1.67 11.00 1.76
CA PRO A 118 2.90 10.24 1.93
C PRO A 118 3.61 10.02 0.60
N THR A 119 4.95 10.07 0.57
CA THR A 119 5.76 9.92 -0.66
C THR A 119 5.38 8.68 -1.47
N GLU A 120 5.07 7.58 -0.79
CA GLU A 120 4.58 6.35 -1.41
C GLU A 120 3.32 6.56 -2.25
N MET A 121 2.37 7.35 -1.75
CA MET A 121 1.11 7.66 -2.44
C MET A 121 1.34 8.57 -3.63
N VAL A 122 2.30 9.50 -3.54
CA VAL A 122 2.72 10.35 -4.67
C VAL A 122 3.27 9.49 -5.80
N LEU A 123 4.14 8.52 -5.48
CA LEU A 123 4.67 7.57 -6.47
C LEU A 123 3.55 6.76 -7.13
N TYR A 124 2.59 6.26 -6.34
CA TYR A 124 1.43 5.53 -6.88
C TYR A 124 0.53 6.40 -7.77
N GLY A 125 0.33 7.68 -7.41
CA GLY A 125 -0.38 8.65 -8.25
C GLY A 125 0.32 8.88 -9.59
N ARG A 126 1.64 9.12 -9.56
CA ARG A 126 2.46 9.28 -10.77
C ARG A 126 2.50 8.02 -11.63
N LEU A 127 2.51 6.84 -11.03
CA LEU A 127 2.40 5.56 -11.75
C LEU A 127 1.05 5.44 -12.48
N GLY A 128 -0.04 5.87 -11.86
CA GLY A 128 -1.35 5.96 -12.50
C GLY A 128 -1.33 6.87 -13.74
N ILE A 129 -0.68 8.03 -13.63
CA ILE A 129 -0.51 8.96 -14.77
C ILE A 129 0.30 8.30 -15.89
N HIS A 130 1.45 7.70 -15.58
CA HIS A 130 2.28 7.01 -16.57
C HIS A 130 1.47 5.94 -17.32
N TRP A 131 0.77 5.08 -16.57
CA TRP A 131 -0.05 4.02 -17.16
C TRP A 131 -1.14 4.61 -18.08
N PHE A 132 -1.84 5.65 -17.65
CA PHE A 132 -2.87 6.29 -18.47
C PHE A 132 -2.30 6.94 -19.73
N ASN A 133 -1.19 7.69 -19.60
CA ASN A 133 -0.51 8.32 -20.72
C ASN A 133 -0.05 7.29 -21.75
N PHE A 134 0.48 6.16 -21.30
CA PHE A 134 0.91 5.06 -22.16
C PHE A 134 -0.26 4.43 -22.92
N GLU A 135 -1.31 4.02 -22.23
CA GLU A 135 -2.47 3.34 -22.83
C GLU A 135 -3.26 4.27 -23.77
N GLN A 136 -3.48 5.52 -23.35
CA GLN A 136 -4.36 6.45 -24.05
C GLN A 136 -3.61 7.41 -24.97
N LYS A 137 -2.27 7.31 -25.05
CA LYS A 137 -1.40 8.21 -25.82
C LYS A 137 -1.65 9.68 -25.49
N ARG A 138 -1.68 9.98 -24.19
CA ARG A 138 -1.91 11.33 -23.62
C ARG A 138 -0.64 11.84 -22.96
N LYS A 139 -0.61 13.15 -22.68
CA LYS A 139 0.49 13.81 -21.97
C LYS A 139 -0.02 14.58 -20.76
N LEU A 140 -0.54 13.83 -19.79
CA LEU A 140 -0.96 14.37 -18.50
C LEU A 140 0.25 14.62 -17.60
N GLU A 141 0.28 15.78 -16.96
CA GLU A 141 1.27 16.17 -15.96
C GLU A 141 0.66 16.13 -14.54
N PHE A 142 1.44 15.65 -13.58
CA PHE A 142 1.03 15.61 -12.17
C PHE A 142 0.97 17.02 -11.58
N ILE A 143 -0.15 17.38 -10.94
CA ILE A 143 -0.25 18.61 -10.13
C ILE A 143 -0.12 18.26 -8.65
N ARG A 144 -1.07 17.48 -8.10
CA ARG A 144 -1.09 17.07 -6.68
C ARG A 144 -2.07 15.92 -6.44
N ILE A 145 -2.06 15.37 -5.23
CA ILE A 145 -3.08 14.44 -4.74
C ILE A 145 -3.96 15.18 -3.75
N PRO A 146 -5.19 15.61 -4.12
CA PRO A 146 -6.11 16.23 -3.17
C PRO A 146 -6.76 15.23 -2.21
N LYS A 147 -6.81 13.94 -2.58
CA LYS A 147 -7.58 12.94 -1.82
C LYS A 147 -7.05 11.53 -2.01
N LEU A 148 -7.05 10.77 -0.94
CA LEU A 148 -6.79 9.33 -0.89
C LEU A 148 -7.88 8.65 -0.06
N ASN A 149 -8.45 7.55 -0.52
CA ASN A 149 -9.19 6.65 0.36
C ASN A 149 -8.43 5.33 0.52
N THR A 150 -8.46 4.74 1.71
CA THR A 150 -7.84 3.43 1.94
C THR A 150 -8.59 2.62 2.99
N GLU A 151 -8.35 1.32 3.00
CA GLU A 151 -9.06 0.35 3.83
C GLU A 151 -8.53 0.32 5.28
N HIS A 152 -9.44 0.05 6.22
CA HIS A 152 -9.16 -0.30 7.61
C HIS A 152 -9.50 -1.77 7.88
N PRO A 153 -8.82 -2.42 8.85
CA PRO A 153 -7.70 -1.90 9.65
C PRO A 153 -6.34 -1.95 8.92
N PHE A 154 -6.30 -2.53 7.70
CA PHE A 154 -5.07 -2.66 6.92
C PHE A 154 -5.22 -1.99 5.55
N SER A 155 -4.36 -1.01 5.28
CA SER A 155 -4.33 -0.35 3.98
C SER A 155 -3.71 -1.25 2.90
N VAL A 156 -4.52 -2.08 2.24
CA VAL A 156 -4.08 -2.92 1.11
C VAL A 156 -4.54 -2.37 -0.25
N SER A 157 -5.58 -1.53 -0.27
CA SER A 157 -6.04 -0.82 -1.46
C SER A 157 -5.97 0.70 -1.25
N TYR A 158 -5.54 1.41 -2.29
CA TYR A 158 -5.41 2.87 -2.31
C TYR A 158 -6.22 3.44 -3.47
N PHE A 159 -7.27 4.18 -3.15
CA PHE A 159 -8.11 4.90 -4.09
C PHE A 159 -7.60 6.34 -4.15
N ILE A 160 -6.64 6.59 -5.04
CA ILE A 160 -5.93 7.86 -5.12
C ILE A 160 -6.62 8.74 -6.15
N THR A 161 -6.98 9.95 -5.75
CA THR A 161 -7.45 11.00 -6.65
C THR A 161 -6.29 11.96 -6.91
N VAL A 162 -5.96 12.17 -8.17
CA VAL A 162 -4.84 12.98 -8.62
C VAL A 162 -5.38 14.12 -9.48
N GLU A 163 -4.97 15.34 -9.16
CA GLU A 163 -5.19 16.50 -10.01
C GLU A 163 -4.07 16.53 -11.07
N VAL A 164 -4.44 16.63 -12.33
CA VAL A 164 -3.51 16.57 -13.46
C VAL A 164 -3.79 17.68 -14.46
N LYS A 165 -2.75 18.10 -15.18
CA LYS A 165 -2.87 19.04 -16.29
C LYS A 165 -2.72 18.27 -17.59
N ASP A 166 -3.58 18.54 -18.57
CA ASP A 166 -3.37 18.03 -19.93
C ASP A 166 -2.58 19.06 -20.74
N VAL A 167 -1.37 18.69 -21.17
CA VAL A 167 -0.48 19.59 -21.91
C VAL A 167 -1.00 19.87 -23.32
N ASP A 168 -1.73 18.91 -23.90
CA ASP A 168 -2.22 18.99 -25.28
C ASP A 168 -3.62 19.63 -25.36
N ALA A 169 -4.27 19.89 -24.23
CA ALA A 169 -5.58 20.52 -24.17
C ALA A 169 -5.49 22.04 -24.31
N ALA A 170 -6.34 22.62 -25.16
CA ALA A 170 -6.43 24.08 -25.36
C ALA A 170 -6.98 24.85 -24.13
N ALA A 171 -7.63 24.15 -23.20
CA ALA A 171 -8.16 24.72 -21.97
C ALA A 171 -7.18 24.52 -20.81
N ALA A 172 -7.01 25.54 -19.98
CA ALA A 172 -6.11 25.52 -18.81
C ALA A 172 -6.68 24.77 -17.59
N ASP A 173 -7.76 24.00 -17.77
CA ASP A 173 -8.47 23.38 -16.67
C ASP A 173 -7.74 22.12 -16.20
N SER A 174 -7.59 22.01 -14.88
CA SER A 174 -7.11 20.79 -14.24
C SER A 174 -8.14 19.67 -14.40
N LEU A 175 -7.68 18.49 -14.81
CA LEU A 175 -8.47 17.27 -14.85
C LEU A 175 -8.28 16.47 -13.55
N THR A 176 -9.21 15.56 -13.28
CA THR A 176 -9.12 14.64 -12.14
C THR A 176 -8.89 13.22 -12.65
N LEU A 177 -7.74 12.65 -12.33
CA LEU A 177 -7.41 11.25 -12.55
C LEU A 177 -7.69 10.44 -11.27
N GLN A 178 -8.35 9.31 -11.40
CA GLN A 178 -8.62 8.37 -10.31
C GLN A 178 -7.86 7.07 -10.58
N THR A 179 -7.01 6.66 -9.64
CA THR A 179 -6.23 5.43 -9.73
C THR A 179 -6.44 4.52 -8.53
N LEU A 180 -6.67 3.23 -8.78
CA LEU A 180 -6.77 2.20 -7.76
C LEU A 180 -5.50 1.35 -7.79
N VAL A 181 -4.78 1.37 -6.68
CA VAL A 181 -3.55 0.61 -6.51
C VAL A 181 -3.73 -0.37 -5.36
N ARG A 182 -3.42 -1.64 -5.59
CA ARG A 182 -3.39 -2.68 -4.56
C ARG A 182 -1.96 -3.07 -4.22
N ARG A 183 -1.71 -3.26 -2.93
CA ARG A 183 -0.49 -3.84 -2.41
C ARG A 183 -0.84 -5.20 -1.80
N PRO A 184 -0.64 -6.30 -2.53
CA PRO A 184 -0.91 -7.62 -1.99
C PRO A 184 0.00 -7.92 -0.80
N SER A 185 -0.50 -8.75 0.11
CA SER A 185 0.28 -9.27 1.24
C SER A 185 1.31 -10.34 0.84
N PHE A 186 1.43 -10.65 -0.46
CA PHE A 186 2.36 -11.65 -0.97
C PHE A 186 3.72 -11.01 -1.27
N PRO A 187 4.84 -11.59 -0.79
CA PRO A 187 6.17 -11.01 -0.92
C PRO A 187 6.63 -10.83 -2.38
N GLU A 188 6.09 -11.62 -3.32
CA GLU A 188 6.55 -11.65 -4.70
C GLU A 188 5.89 -10.59 -5.60
N LEU A 189 4.74 -10.03 -5.20
CA LEU A 189 4.06 -8.96 -5.96
C LEU A 189 3.99 -7.70 -5.11
N LYS A 190 4.90 -6.77 -5.35
CA LYS A 190 5.05 -5.55 -4.53
C LYS A 190 3.93 -4.53 -4.75
N LEU A 191 3.31 -4.52 -5.93
CA LEU A 191 2.32 -3.52 -6.33
C LEU A 191 1.48 -4.01 -7.51
N LEU A 192 0.20 -3.65 -7.54
CA LEU A 192 -0.72 -3.92 -8.63
C LEU A 192 -1.56 -2.68 -8.94
N MET A 193 -1.53 -2.23 -10.19
CA MET A 193 -2.43 -1.21 -10.69
C MET A 193 -3.71 -1.88 -11.19
N GLU A 194 -4.87 -1.51 -10.67
CA GLU A 194 -6.13 -2.17 -11.05
C GLU A 194 -7.04 -1.30 -11.89
N ARG A 195 -7.05 0.02 -11.65
CA ARG A 195 -7.90 0.97 -12.36
C ARG A 195 -7.18 2.29 -12.53
N CYS A 196 -7.40 2.94 -13.66
CA CYS A 196 -6.96 4.31 -13.91
C CYS A 196 -7.93 4.99 -14.89
N ARG A 197 -8.51 6.13 -14.52
CA ARG A 197 -9.49 6.86 -15.37
C ARG A 197 -9.54 8.35 -15.09
N ILE A 198 -9.92 9.16 -16.08
CA ILE A 198 -10.24 10.59 -15.91
C ILE A 198 -11.72 10.73 -15.53
N LYS A 199 -12.05 11.63 -14.60
CA LYS A 199 -13.44 12.02 -14.26
C LYS A 199 -13.90 13.18 -15.18
N PRO A 200 -15.16 13.19 -15.68
CA PRO A 200 -16.18 12.16 -15.51
C PRO A 200 -15.97 11.00 -16.51
N ALA A 201 -15.90 9.78 -15.99
CA ALA A 201 -15.98 8.58 -16.81
C ALA A 201 -17.11 7.70 -16.27
N GLU A 202 -17.86 7.09 -17.19
CA GLU A 202 -18.85 6.07 -16.83
C GLU A 202 -18.18 4.94 -16.03
N ILE A 203 -18.95 4.34 -15.13
CA ILE A 203 -18.51 3.21 -14.32
C ILE A 203 -18.39 2.00 -15.25
N LEU A 204 -17.24 1.86 -15.90
CA LEU A 204 -16.96 0.69 -16.70
C LEU A 204 -16.54 -0.44 -15.74
N ASP A 205 -17.32 -1.53 -15.71
CA ASP A 205 -16.97 -2.77 -15.01
C ASP A 205 -15.87 -3.53 -15.77
N HIS A 206 -14.76 -2.84 -16.00
CA HIS A 206 -13.52 -3.45 -16.42
C HIS A 206 -12.59 -3.42 -15.22
N SER A 207 -13.02 -4.09 -14.14
CA SER A 207 -12.04 -4.61 -13.21
C SER A 207 -11.04 -5.42 -14.04
N PHE A 208 -9.75 -5.08 -13.95
CA PHE A 208 -8.71 -5.95 -14.47
C PHE A 208 -8.83 -7.28 -13.71
N LYS A 209 -9.60 -8.23 -14.27
CA LYS A 209 -9.69 -9.62 -13.81
C LYS A 209 -8.35 -10.37 -13.95
N CYS A 210 -7.29 -9.67 -14.40
CA CYS A 210 -6.01 -10.25 -14.76
C CYS A 210 -5.20 -10.76 -13.54
N PHE A 211 -5.58 -10.39 -12.32
CA PHE A 211 -4.95 -10.92 -11.11
C PHE A 211 -5.98 -11.39 -10.07
N CYS A 212 -6.91 -12.25 -10.48
CA CYS A 212 -7.54 -13.15 -9.51
C CYS A 212 -6.43 -13.92 -8.79
N LEU A 213 -6.52 -13.99 -7.46
CA LEU A 213 -5.57 -14.51 -6.46
C LEU A 213 -4.94 -15.92 -6.68
N GLY A 214 -5.06 -16.53 -7.85
CA GLY A 214 -4.46 -17.83 -8.18
C GLY A 214 -3.92 -17.96 -9.62
N LEU A 215 -4.17 -16.99 -10.51
CA LEU A 215 -3.77 -17.07 -11.93
C LEU A 215 -2.62 -16.12 -12.22
N ARG A 216 -1.51 -16.22 -11.48
CA ARG A 216 -0.23 -15.62 -11.93
C ARG A 216 0.10 -16.22 -13.30
N PRO A 217 0.17 -15.44 -14.39
CA PRO A 217 0.80 -15.92 -15.61
C PRO A 217 2.19 -16.44 -15.24
N LYS A 218 2.58 -17.62 -15.75
CA LYS A 218 3.89 -18.23 -15.46
C LYS A 218 5.05 -17.25 -15.73
N PHE A 219 4.84 -16.30 -16.64
CA PHE A 219 5.75 -15.21 -16.98
C PHE A 219 6.19 -14.36 -15.78
N TYR A 220 5.31 -14.10 -14.80
CA TYR A 220 5.64 -13.31 -13.61
C TYR A 220 6.13 -14.18 -12.44
N ARG A 221 6.49 -15.45 -12.69
CA ARG A 221 7.10 -16.34 -11.70
C ARG A 221 8.60 -16.43 -11.99
N GLY A 222 9.41 -16.10 -11.00
CA GLY A 222 10.87 -16.19 -11.09
C GLY A 222 11.54 -15.18 -10.18
N CYS A 223 12.84 -15.36 -9.97
CA CYS A 223 13.67 -14.33 -9.35
C CYS A 223 13.84 -13.17 -10.33
N MET A 224 13.99 -11.94 -9.81
CA MET A 224 14.47 -10.83 -10.62
C MET A 224 15.84 -11.23 -11.20
N PRO A 225 16.07 -11.08 -12.51
CA PRO A 225 17.37 -11.40 -13.09
C PRO A 225 18.47 -10.52 -12.48
N THR A 226 19.66 -11.08 -12.30
CA THR A 226 20.85 -10.33 -11.93
C THR A 226 21.24 -9.41 -13.09
N PHE A 227 21.73 -8.21 -12.76
CA PHE A 227 22.25 -7.29 -13.78
C PHE A 227 23.38 -7.97 -14.55
N LEU A 228 23.29 -7.97 -15.87
CA LEU A 228 24.32 -8.51 -16.75
C LEU A 228 25.33 -7.40 -17.05
N SER A 229 26.54 -7.51 -16.51
CA SER A 229 27.63 -6.58 -16.77
C SER A 229 28.20 -6.71 -18.19
N GLU A 230 28.01 -7.88 -18.80
CA GLU A 230 28.46 -8.21 -20.16
C GLU A 230 27.33 -8.96 -20.90
N PRO A 231 27.21 -8.81 -22.23
CA PRO A 231 26.31 -9.63 -23.02
C PRO A 231 26.64 -11.12 -22.81
N PRO A 232 25.64 -12.02 -22.66
CA PRO A 232 25.91 -13.44 -22.53
C PRO A 232 26.74 -13.96 -23.72
N GLU A 233 27.73 -14.83 -23.48
CA GLU A 233 28.54 -15.45 -24.54
C GLU A 233 27.69 -16.21 -25.57
N GLU A 234 26.48 -16.65 -25.19
CA GLU A 234 25.52 -17.30 -26.10
C GLU A 234 24.70 -16.34 -26.98
N ALA A 235 24.91 -15.02 -26.84
CA ALA A 235 24.25 -13.99 -27.65
C ALA A 235 24.73 -13.95 -29.11
N ASP A 236 25.77 -14.72 -29.45
CA ASP A 236 26.24 -14.95 -30.82
C ASP A 236 25.29 -15.85 -31.64
N ASN A 237 24.28 -16.47 -31.01
CA ASN A 237 23.15 -17.03 -31.76
C ASN A 237 22.22 -15.88 -32.18
N ASP A 238 22.03 -15.70 -33.50
CA ASP A 238 21.30 -14.60 -34.17
C ASP A 238 19.91 -14.21 -33.59
N ASP A 239 19.32 -14.99 -32.67
CA ASP A 239 18.03 -14.71 -32.01
C ASP A 239 18.17 -13.98 -30.64
N ASP A 240 19.35 -13.99 -30.03
CA ASP A 240 19.58 -13.44 -28.68
C ASP A 240 20.01 -11.96 -28.68
N GLY A 241 20.51 -11.44 -29.81
CA GLY A 241 20.76 -10.01 -30.01
C GLY A 241 19.47 -9.15 -29.98
N LEU A 242 18.29 -9.77 -30.10
CA LEU A 242 16.98 -9.12 -29.96
C LEU A 242 16.48 -9.04 -28.51
N ARG A 243 17.16 -9.70 -27.56
CA ARG A 243 16.70 -9.78 -26.16
C ARG A 243 17.10 -8.59 -25.30
N PHE A 244 18.13 -7.85 -25.69
CA PHE A 244 18.73 -6.81 -24.87
C PHE A 244 18.68 -5.45 -25.57
N TYR A 245 18.28 -4.41 -24.81
CA TYR A 245 18.29 -3.02 -25.26
C TYR A 245 19.16 -2.21 -24.31
N GLU A 246 20.24 -1.64 -24.84
CA GLU A 246 21.09 -0.73 -24.10
C GLU A 246 20.50 0.68 -24.11
N VAL A 247 20.01 1.12 -22.96
CA VAL A 247 19.40 2.43 -22.76
C VAL A 247 20.45 3.52 -22.91
N GLN A 248 20.26 4.44 -23.87
CA GLN A 248 21.14 5.58 -24.07
C GLN A 248 20.73 6.75 -23.17
N ALA A 249 21.63 7.69 -22.92
CA ALA A 249 21.33 8.88 -22.11
C ALA A 249 20.11 9.68 -22.62
N LYS A 250 20.00 9.83 -23.94
CA LYS A 250 18.84 10.48 -24.59
C LYS A 250 17.52 9.75 -24.30
N ASP A 251 17.55 8.44 -24.08
CA ASP A 251 16.34 7.66 -23.83
C ASP A 251 15.85 7.95 -22.40
N ILE A 252 16.76 8.15 -21.45
CA ILE A 252 16.44 8.60 -20.09
C ILE A 252 15.78 9.99 -20.12
N ASP A 253 16.35 10.92 -20.88
CA ASP A 253 15.81 12.29 -21.00
C ASP A 253 14.42 12.32 -21.65
N ASN A 254 14.18 11.42 -22.61
CA ASN A 254 12.92 11.36 -23.34
C ASN A 254 11.83 10.54 -22.63
N ASN A 255 12.19 9.74 -21.63
CA ASN A 255 11.30 8.78 -20.98
C ASN A 255 11.33 8.98 -19.45
N ASP A 256 10.52 9.93 -18.98
CA ASP A 256 10.34 10.25 -17.56
C ASP A 256 9.95 9.04 -16.68
N TRP A 257 9.33 8.01 -17.27
CA TRP A 257 8.97 6.77 -16.58
C TRP A 257 10.17 5.93 -16.13
N LEU A 258 11.33 6.05 -16.80
CA LEU A 258 12.57 5.42 -16.34
C LEU A 258 12.98 5.98 -14.99
N LEU A 259 12.97 7.31 -14.87
CA LEU A 259 13.24 8.00 -13.60
C LEU A 259 12.21 7.61 -12.54
N LEU A 260 10.93 7.54 -12.89
CA LEU A 260 9.87 7.10 -11.96
C LEU A 260 10.16 5.70 -11.39
N TYR A 261 10.58 4.74 -12.22
CA TYR A 261 10.91 3.39 -11.75
C TYR A 261 12.17 3.36 -10.89
N THR A 262 13.16 4.20 -11.17
CA THR A 262 14.31 4.41 -10.29
C THR A 262 13.89 4.98 -8.94
N GLU A 263 12.99 5.96 -8.89
CA GLU A 263 12.46 6.51 -7.65
C GLU A 263 11.71 5.44 -6.83
N PHE A 264 10.95 4.55 -7.47
CA PHE A 264 10.33 3.40 -6.82
C PHE A 264 11.36 2.47 -6.20
N ALA A 265 12.42 2.13 -6.94
CA ALA A 265 13.49 1.27 -6.44
C ALA A 265 14.19 1.91 -5.23
N LEU A 266 14.56 3.20 -5.34
CA LEU A 266 15.17 3.95 -4.26
C LEU A 266 14.27 4.04 -3.03
N PHE A 267 12.96 4.29 -3.21
CA PHE A 267 12.00 4.31 -2.10
C PHE A 267 11.97 2.98 -1.34
N GLN A 268 12.02 1.83 -2.03
CA GLN A 268 12.09 0.53 -1.37
C GLN A 268 13.42 0.33 -0.63
N VAL A 269 14.54 0.77 -1.21
CA VAL A 269 15.85 0.69 -0.57
C VAL A 269 15.90 1.56 0.67
N CYS A 270 15.46 2.82 0.61
CA CYS A 270 15.40 3.70 1.79
C CYS A 270 14.47 3.16 2.87
N LYS A 271 13.36 2.51 2.48
CA LYS A 271 12.46 1.84 3.42
C LYS A 271 13.09 0.60 4.08
N ALA A 272 14.00 -0.09 3.38
CA ALA A 272 14.75 -1.23 3.91
C ALA A 272 16.00 -0.79 4.71
N GLY A 273 16.61 0.34 4.32
CA GLY A 273 17.90 0.86 4.77
C GLY A 273 17.91 1.63 6.10
N SER A 274 16.92 1.41 6.97
CA SER A 274 17.13 1.53 8.42
C SER A 274 17.87 0.31 9.00
N HIS A 275 18.29 -0.63 8.16
CA HIS A 275 19.39 -1.55 8.42
C HIS A 275 20.59 -1.16 7.55
N SER A 276 21.76 -1.09 8.18
CA SER A 276 23.05 -0.82 7.54
C SER A 276 23.23 -1.72 6.31
N PHE A 277 23.74 -1.13 5.23
CA PHE A 277 24.39 -1.87 4.16
C PHE A 277 25.67 -2.50 4.74
N ASP A 278 25.52 -3.57 5.50
CA ASP A 278 26.62 -4.48 5.79
C ASP A 278 26.69 -5.42 4.59
N GLY A 279 27.72 -5.16 3.76
CA GLY A 279 27.99 -5.94 2.57
C GLY A 279 28.50 -7.32 2.96
N ASP A 280 27.59 -8.28 3.06
CA ASP A 280 27.93 -9.70 3.01
C ASP A 280 27.23 -10.28 1.78
N GLU A 281 28.02 -10.48 0.72
CA GLU A 281 27.69 -11.40 -0.37
C GLU A 281 27.61 -12.82 0.21
N GLU A 282 26.40 -13.29 0.54
CA GLU A 282 26.15 -14.72 0.67
C GLU A 282 25.19 -15.21 -0.42
N ASP A 283 25.83 -15.86 -1.37
CA ASP A 283 25.29 -16.57 -2.52
C ASP A 283 24.51 -17.80 -2.04
N THR A 284 23.18 -17.68 -1.86
CA THR A 284 22.32 -18.82 -1.53
C THR A 284 21.27 -19.08 -2.61
N CYS A 285 21.72 -19.49 -3.79
CA CYS A 285 20.91 -20.29 -4.71
C CYS A 285 21.37 -21.76 -4.64
N GLY A 286 20.96 -22.43 -3.56
CA GLY A 286 21.11 -23.88 -3.40
C GLY A 286 20.16 -24.63 -4.33
N ASN A 287 20.74 -25.21 -5.37
CA ASN A 287 20.14 -26.12 -6.34
C ASN A 287 19.45 -27.31 -5.62
N PRO A 288 18.13 -27.59 -5.81
CA PRO A 288 17.55 -28.82 -5.28
C PRO A 288 18.00 -29.99 -6.17
N ARG A 289 19.06 -30.66 -5.74
CA ARG A 289 19.47 -31.96 -6.30
C ARG A 289 18.35 -32.97 -6.12
N ASN A 290 18.05 -33.65 -7.22
CA ASN A 290 17.34 -34.92 -7.28
C ASN A 290 17.72 -35.88 -6.14
N SER A 291 16.71 -36.48 -5.52
CA SER A 291 16.85 -37.79 -4.88
C SER A 291 15.57 -38.60 -5.12
N TYR A 292 15.73 -39.56 -6.04
CA TYR A 292 15.06 -40.87 -6.22
C TYR A 292 13.56 -41.01 -5.94
#